data_AF-A0A1Y4ANT9-F1
#
_entry.id   AF-A0A1Y4ANT9-F1
#
_cell.length_a   1.000
_cell.length_b   1.000
_cell.length_c   1.000
_cell.angle_alpha   90.00
_cell.angle_beta   90.00
_cell.angle_gamma   90.00
#
_symmetry.space_group_name_H-M   'P 1'
#
loop_
_entity.id
_entity.type
_entity.pdbx_description
1 polymer ?
#
loop_
_entity_poly.entity_id
_entity_poly.type
_entity_poly.pdbx_seq_one_letter_code
_entity_poly.pdbx_strand_id
1 'polypeptide(L)'
;MFPKAGECVPKIRFKGFTDPWEQRKLGELCTISKGHGYSKADIRDAGTPLILYGRLYTQYESRIEGVDTFAVEQEGSLLSKGNEVIVPASGETAEDIAVASSVRRSGIIFGGDLNVVTPVSKLDPDYTALAITYSKAHDDLAKRAQGKSVVHVHGNDIAEVEISYPSESEQKRISTVVLGLDNLITLHQRKLELLKSVKKSLLEGMFV
;
A
#
# COMPACT_ATOMS: atom_id res chain seq x y z
N MET A 1 13.21 3.35 10.41
CA MET A 1 12.39 4.23 11.27
C MET A 1 11.36 3.45 12.09
N PHE A 2 11.10 2.17 11.79
CA PHE A 2 10.33 1.28 12.66
C PHE A 2 11.22 0.57 13.71
N PRO A 3 10.71 0.23 14.90
CA PRO A 3 11.42 -0.56 15.92
C PRO A 3 11.79 -1.95 15.41
N LYS A 4 12.86 -2.53 15.96
CA LYS A 4 13.19 -3.94 15.73
C LYS A 4 12.27 -4.85 16.55
N ALA A 5 12.28 -6.15 16.23
CA ALA A 5 11.57 -7.15 17.02
C ALA A 5 11.98 -7.08 18.50
N GLY A 6 10.98 -7.01 19.40
CA GLY A 6 11.17 -6.87 20.84
C GLY A 6 11.49 -5.45 21.33
N GLU A 7 11.64 -4.47 20.44
CA GLU A 7 11.86 -3.06 20.79
C GLU A 7 10.56 -2.24 20.62
N CYS A 8 10.31 -1.31 21.53
CA CYS A 8 9.19 -0.35 21.42
C CYS A 8 9.68 1.06 21.04
N VAL A 9 10.98 1.23 20.79
CA VAL A 9 11.59 2.51 20.44
C VAL A 9 12.41 2.32 19.18
N PRO A 10 12.17 3.09 18.10
CA PRO A 10 12.95 2.97 16.89
C PRO A 10 14.36 3.55 17.06
N LYS A 11 15.36 2.91 16.43
CA LYS A 11 16.76 3.37 16.44
C LYS A 11 16.97 4.72 15.73
N ILE A 12 16.16 4.99 14.72
CA ILE A 12 16.13 6.26 13.99
C ILE A 12 14.77 6.88 14.27
N ARG A 13 14.75 8.01 14.97
CA ARG A 13 13.55 8.70 15.44
C ARG A 13 13.70 10.21 15.29
N PHE A 14 12.59 10.90 15.04
CA PHE A 14 12.59 12.35 15.02
C PHE A 14 12.84 12.94 16.41
N LYS A 15 13.61 14.03 16.47
CA LYS A 15 13.82 14.78 17.72
C LYS A 15 12.47 15.28 18.26
N GLY A 16 12.27 15.15 19.57
CA GLY A 16 11.05 15.57 20.27
C GLY A 16 10.05 14.44 20.52
N PHE A 17 10.29 13.23 20.01
CA PHE A 17 9.50 12.04 20.33
C PHE A 17 10.33 11.10 21.20
N THR A 18 9.91 10.91 22.45
CA THR A 18 10.67 10.13 23.44
C THR A 18 9.88 8.95 24.00
N ASP A 19 8.55 9.05 24.05
CA ASP A 19 7.71 8.01 24.65
C ASP A 19 7.76 6.72 23.82
N PRO A 20 7.86 5.53 24.43
CA PRO A 20 7.79 4.26 23.71
C PRO A 20 6.51 4.14 22.89
N TRP A 21 6.60 3.49 21.74
CA TRP A 21 5.44 3.22 20.89
C TRP A 21 4.62 2.08 21.48
N GLU A 22 3.32 2.29 21.58
CA GLU A 22 2.38 1.22 21.92
C GLU A 22 2.34 0.18 20.80
N GLN A 23 1.94 -1.04 21.13
CA GLN A 23 1.61 -2.07 20.15
C GLN A 23 0.11 -2.30 20.18
N ARG A 24 -0.51 -2.33 19.01
CA ARG A 24 -1.97 -2.45 18.85
C ARG A 24 -2.26 -3.40 17.69
N LYS A 25 -3.31 -4.18 17.82
CA LYS A 25 -3.80 -5.02 16.72
C LYS A 25 -4.53 -4.17 15.71
N LEU A 26 -4.40 -4.49 14.42
CA LEU A 26 -5.11 -3.76 13.36
C LEU A 26 -6.63 -3.83 13.53
N GLY A 27 -7.17 -4.95 14.03
CA GLY A 27 -8.60 -5.11 14.31
C GLY A 27 -9.14 -4.20 15.41
N GLU A 28 -8.27 -3.66 16.28
CA GLU A 28 -8.66 -2.65 17.29
C GLU A 28 -8.71 -1.24 16.71
N LEU A 29 -7.95 -0.99 15.63
CA LEU A 29 -7.74 0.34 15.07
C LEU A 29 -8.48 0.58 13.75
N CYS A 30 -8.89 -0.50 13.06
CA CYS A 30 -9.41 -0.49 11.70
C CYS A 30 -10.61 -1.43 11.55
N THR A 31 -11.53 -1.07 10.65
CA THR A 31 -12.51 -2.01 10.09
C THR A 31 -11.98 -2.61 8.81
N ILE A 32 -12.20 -3.90 8.59
CA ILE A 32 -11.70 -4.62 7.42
C ILE A 32 -12.88 -5.15 6.61
N SER A 33 -12.86 -4.88 5.31
CA SER A 33 -13.85 -5.34 4.35
C SER A 33 -13.15 -5.91 3.11
N LYS A 34 -13.92 -6.43 2.16
CA LYS A 34 -13.39 -6.96 0.90
C LYS A 34 -13.93 -6.14 -0.26
N GLY A 35 -13.11 -5.91 -1.27
CA GLY A 35 -13.54 -5.27 -2.51
C GLY A 35 -14.58 -6.10 -3.27
N HIS A 36 -15.07 -5.53 -4.36
CA HIS A 36 -16.10 -6.16 -5.20
C HIS A 36 -15.49 -6.86 -6.41
N GLY A 37 -16.02 -8.02 -6.80
CA GLY A 37 -15.48 -8.81 -7.91
C GLY A 37 -15.66 -8.11 -9.26
N TYR A 38 -14.55 -7.79 -9.94
CA TYR A 38 -14.53 -7.27 -11.30
C TYR A 38 -13.73 -8.22 -12.20
N SER A 39 -14.33 -8.69 -13.28
CA SER A 39 -13.69 -9.56 -14.26
C SER A 39 -12.95 -8.76 -15.34
N LYS A 40 -12.13 -9.43 -16.15
CA LYS A 40 -11.49 -8.80 -17.32
C LYS A 40 -12.51 -8.22 -18.30
N ALA A 41 -13.70 -8.80 -18.38
CA ALA A 41 -14.76 -8.33 -19.27
C ALA A 41 -15.43 -7.05 -18.77
N ASP A 42 -15.19 -6.63 -17.53
CA ASP A 42 -15.73 -5.40 -16.94
C ASP A 42 -14.81 -4.19 -17.11
N ILE A 43 -13.55 -4.43 -17.49
CA ILE A 43 -12.55 -3.38 -17.71
C ILE A 43 -12.92 -2.55 -18.95
N ARG A 44 -12.80 -1.24 -18.85
CA ARG A 44 -13.11 -0.25 -19.89
C ARG A 44 -11.97 0.74 -20.07
N ASP A 45 -11.95 1.41 -21.22
CA ASP A 45 -10.99 2.49 -21.50
C ASP A 45 -11.30 3.78 -20.72
N ALA A 46 -12.55 3.93 -20.25
CA ALA A 46 -13.01 5.06 -19.46
C ALA A 46 -14.15 4.64 -18.51
N GLY A 47 -14.34 5.38 -17.41
CA GLY A 47 -15.36 5.11 -16.42
C GLY A 47 -14.92 5.51 -15.02
N THR A 48 -15.41 4.78 -14.02
CA THR A 48 -14.98 4.94 -12.63
C THR A 48 -13.62 4.25 -12.45
N PRO A 49 -12.62 4.90 -11.83
CA PRO A 49 -11.33 4.27 -11.60
C PRO A 49 -11.46 3.00 -10.76
N LEU A 50 -10.72 1.95 -11.10
CA LEU A 50 -10.74 0.64 -10.47
C LEU A 50 -9.32 0.22 -10.10
N ILE A 51 -9.09 -0.16 -8.85
CA ILE A 51 -7.84 -0.80 -8.44
C ILE A 51 -8.07 -2.31 -8.37
N LEU A 52 -7.27 -3.05 -9.12
CA LEU A 52 -7.16 -4.50 -9.05
C LEU A 52 -5.89 -4.89 -8.28
N TYR A 53 -5.93 -6.04 -7.61
CA TYR A 53 -4.82 -6.53 -6.79
C TYR A 53 -3.49 -6.63 -7.54
N GLY A 54 -3.52 -7.00 -8.83
CA GLY A 54 -2.33 -7.10 -9.69
C GLY A 54 -1.49 -5.82 -9.76
N ARG A 55 -2.11 -4.65 -9.56
CA ARG A 55 -1.42 -3.35 -9.53
C ARG A 55 -0.40 -3.28 -8.39
N LEU A 56 -0.68 -3.90 -7.25
CA LEU A 56 0.20 -3.89 -6.08
C LEU A 56 1.50 -4.67 -6.31
N TYR A 57 1.60 -5.45 -7.40
CA TYR A 57 2.84 -6.12 -7.81
C TYR A 57 3.52 -5.44 -8.99
N THR A 58 2.74 -5.00 -9.98
CA THR A 58 3.29 -4.48 -11.24
C THR A 58 3.64 -3.00 -11.18
N GLN A 59 2.96 -2.24 -10.32
CA GLN A 59 3.10 -0.80 -10.14
C GLN A 59 2.93 -0.43 -8.67
N TYR A 60 3.69 -1.11 -7.80
CA TYR A 60 3.61 -0.88 -6.37
C TYR A 60 3.92 0.58 -6.02
N GLU A 61 3.02 1.18 -5.24
CA GLU A 61 3.18 2.50 -4.64
C GLU A 61 2.69 2.42 -3.19
N SER A 62 3.44 2.94 -2.22
CA SER A 62 2.97 2.98 -0.83
C SER A 62 1.74 3.89 -0.65
N ARG A 63 1.60 4.91 -1.49
CA ARG A 63 0.37 5.69 -1.67
C ARG A 63 0.00 5.72 -3.15
N ILE A 64 -1.23 5.33 -3.48
CA ILE A 64 -1.73 5.36 -4.85
C ILE A 64 -2.18 6.77 -5.20
N GLU A 65 -1.47 7.42 -6.11
CA GLU A 65 -1.74 8.79 -6.58
C GLU A 65 -2.56 8.80 -7.89
N GLY A 66 -2.43 7.75 -8.73
CA GLY A 66 -3.08 7.65 -10.03
C GLY A 66 -3.64 6.25 -10.31
N VAL A 67 -4.73 6.18 -11.05
CA VAL A 67 -5.34 4.92 -11.50
C VAL A 67 -5.76 5.08 -12.96
N ASP A 68 -5.31 4.16 -13.80
CA ASP A 68 -5.48 4.12 -15.26
C ASP A 68 -6.34 2.94 -15.73
N THR A 69 -6.87 2.16 -14.78
CA THR A 69 -7.85 1.09 -15.04
C THR A 69 -9.24 1.59 -14.67
N PHE A 70 -10.23 1.34 -15.52
CA PHE A 70 -11.59 1.83 -15.33
C PHE A 70 -12.63 0.72 -15.48
N ALA A 71 -13.77 0.90 -14.81
CA ALA A 71 -14.94 0.05 -14.94
C ALA A 71 -16.22 0.87 -14.72
N VAL A 72 -17.37 0.22 -14.92
CA VAL A 72 -18.67 0.78 -14.53
C VAL A 72 -18.98 0.30 -13.11
N GLU A 73 -19.53 1.18 -12.28
CA GLU A 73 -20.00 0.81 -10.94
C GLU A 73 -21.11 -0.26 -11.03
N GLN A 74 -20.96 -1.34 -10.28
CA GLN A 74 -21.92 -2.43 -10.17
C GLN A 74 -22.60 -2.42 -8.80
N GLU A 75 -23.74 -3.10 -8.68
CA GLU A 75 -24.40 -3.27 -7.37
C GLU A 75 -23.45 -3.96 -6.38
N GLY A 76 -23.21 -3.33 -5.24
CA GLY A 76 -22.26 -3.84 -4.23
C GLY A 76 -20.81 -3.39 -4.43
N SER A 77 -20.54 -2.49 -5.37
CA SER A 77 -19.22 -1.86 -5.52
C SER A 77 -18.80 -1.12 -4.26
N LEU A 78 -17.56 -1.35 -3.84
CA LEU A 78 -16.97 -0.64 -2.71
C LEU A 78 -16.07 0.49 -3.24
N LEU A 79 -16.46 1.73 -2.96
CA LEU A 79 -15.72 2.92 -3.39
C LEU A 79 -14.92 3.52 -2.23
N SER A 80 -13.69 3.92 -2.54
CA SER A 80 -12.83 4.67 -1.64
C SER A 80 -13.47 5.99 -1.23
N LYS A 81 -13.34 6.32 0.05
CA LYS A 81 -13.64 7.64 0.63
C LYS A 81 -12.36 8.46 0.86
N GLY A 82 -11.20 7.93 0.47
CA GLY A 82 -9.89 8.58 0.60
C GLY A 82 -9.19 8.33 1.94
N ASN A 83 -9.63 7.31 2.68
CA ASN A 83 -9.06 6.94 3.98
C ASN A 83 -8.68 5.45 4.05
N GLU A 84 -8.78 4.71 2.95
CA GLU A 84 -8.60 3.26 2.96
C GLU A 84 -7.16 2.87 2.67
N VAL A 85 -6.78 1.73 3.21
CA VAL A 85 -5.53 1.02 2.93
C VAL A 85 -5.90 -0.32 2.34
N ILE A 86 -5.29 -0.67 1.21
CA ILE A 86 -5.56 -1.92 0.53
C ILE A 86 -4.40 -2.89 0.69
N VAL A 87 -4.75 -4.15 0.91
CA VAL A 87 -3.82 -5.29 1.04
C VAL A 87 -4.27 -6.37 0.05
N PRO A 88 -3.38 -6.95 -0.76
CA PRO A 88 -3.75 -8.06 -1.64
C PRO A 88 -4.31 -9.24 -0.83
N ALA A 89 -5.43 -9.80 -1.27
CA ALA A 89 -5.99 -11.00 -0.66
C ALA A 89 -5.32 -12.29 -1.16
N SER A 90 -4.68 -12.24 -2.33
CA SER A 90 -4.15 -13.40 -3.04
C SER A 90 -2.89 -13.04 -3.83
N GLY A 91 -1.94 -13.98 -3.92
CA GLY A 91 -0.70 -13.83 -4.69
C GLY A 91 0.14 -15.11 -4.73
N GLU A 92 1.36 -15.01 -5.25
CA GLU A 92 2.24 -16.17 -5.48
C GLU A 92 3.05 -16.54 -4.24
N THR A 93 3.54 -15.54 -3.49
CA THR A 93 4.31 -15.74 -2.26
C THR A 93 3.66 -15.02 -1.08
N ALA A 94 3.96 -15.47 0.14
CA ALA A 94 3.43 -14.87 1.36
C ALA A 94 3.97 -13.44 1.57
N GLU A 95 5.23 -13.23 1.20
CA GLU A 95 5.94 -11.97 1.29
C GLU A 95 5.37 -10.93 0.31
N ASP A 96 5.08 -11.35 -0.93
CA ASP A 96 4.54 -10.44 -1.94
C ASP A 96 3.15 -9.92 -1.56
N ILE A 97 2.33 -10.73 -0.87
CA ILE A 97 1.00 -10.31 -0.45
C ILE A 97 0.96 -9.56 0.88
N ALA A 98 2.05 -9.57 1.65
CA ALA A 98 2.19 -8.84 2.90
C ALA A 98 2.53 -7.36 2.69
N VAL A 99 2.01 -6.75 1.62
CA VAL A 99 2.23 -5.35 1.27
C VAL A 99 0.93 -4.57 1.31
N ALA A 100 1.03 -3.26 1.52
CA ALA A 100 -0.11 -2.39 1.59
C ALA A 100 0.12 -1.07 0.85
N SER A 101 -0.98 -0.50 0.37
CA SER A 101 -1.00 0.82 -0.26
C SER A 101 -2.13 1.66 0.32
N SER A 102 -1.87 2.92 0.64
CA SER A 102 -2.92 3.87 1.01
C SER A 102 -3.61 4.44 -0.23
N VAL A 103 -4.91 4.71 -0.12
CA VAL A 103 -5.72 5.30 -1.19
C VAL A 103 -6.36 6.57 -0.64
N ARG A 104 -5.82 7.72 -1.06
CA ARG A 104 -6.24 9.04 -0.57
C ARG A 104 -7.26 9.74 -1.47
N ARG A 105 -7.51 9.21 -2.67
CA ARG A 105 -8.48 9.73 -3.63
C ARG A 105 -9.82 8.99 -3.51
N SER A 106 -10.89 9.74 -3.29
CA SER A 106 -12.25 9.21 -3.24
C SER A 106 -12.78 8.81 -4.63
N GLY A 107 -13.77 7.92 -4.65
CA GLY A 107 -14.47 7.52 -5.87
C GLY A 107 -13.73 6.47 -6.70
N ILE A 108 -12.78 5.75 -6.09
CA ILE A 108 -12.06 4.64 -6.71
C ILE A 108 -12.69 3.32 -6.24
N ILE A 109 -13.01 2.42 -7.16
CA ILE A 109 -13.55 1.09 -6.87
C ILE A 109 -12.41 0.16 -6.44
N PHE A 110 -12.64 -0.64 -5.40
CA PHE A 110 -11.74 -1.74 -5.01
C PHE A 110 -12.19 -3.07 -5.61
N GLY A 111 -11.30 -3.73 -6.34
CA GLY A 111 -11.49 -5.07 -6.88
C GLY A 111 -11.54 -6.18 -5.83
N GLY A 112 -12.09 -7.34 -6.22
CA GLY A 112 -12.51 -8.39 -5.29
C GLY A 112 -11.38 -9.03 -4.48
N ASP A 113 -10.18 -9.11 -5.03
CA ASP A 113 -9.00 -9.67 -4.36
C ASP A 113 -8.21 -8.62 -3.57
N LEU A 114 -8.89 -7.56 -3.10
CA LEU A 114 -8.35 -6.59 -2.17
C LEU A 114 -9.07 -6.68 -0.83
N ASN A 115 -8.29 -6.85 0.24
CA ASN A 115 -8.73 -6.52 1.59
C ASN A 115 -8.65 -5.00 1.76
N VAL A 116 -9.74 -4.38 2.20
CA VAL A 116 -9.86 -2.93 2.39
C VAL A 116 -9.88 -2.65 3.89
N VAL A 117 -8.74 -2.17 4.39
CA VAL A 117 -8.49 -1.80 5.78
C VAL A 117 -8.78 -0.32 5.94
N THR A 118 -9.79 0.03 6.74
CA THR A 118 -10.20 1.42 6.96
C THR A 118 -9.92 1.81 8.40
N PRO A 119 -8.96 2.71 8.68
CA PRO A 119 -8.72 3.25 10.00
C PRO A 119 -9.96 3.94 10.58
N VAL A 120 -10.32 3.62 11.82
CA VAL A 120 -11.45 4.22 12.56
C VAL A 120 -11.01 5.00 13.80
N SER A 121 -9.71 5.02 14.08
CA SER A 121 -9.08 5.68 15.23
C SER A 121 -8.07 6.74 14.75
N LYS A 122 -7.22 7.27 15.64
CA LYS A 122 -6.15 8.22 15.29
C LYS A 122 -4.96 7.53 14.62
N LEU A 123 -5.25 6.85 13.52
CA LEU A 123 -4.31 6.10 12.72
C LEU A 123 -4.32 6.65 11.28
N ASP A 124 -3.19 7.17 10.84
CA ASP A 124 -3.01 7.75 9.51
C ASP A 124 -2.89 6.63 8.45
N PRO A 125 -3.69 6.65 7.37
CA PRO A 125 -3.67 5.61 6.33
C PRO A 125 -2.30 5.41 5.67
N ASP A 126 -1.56 6.50 5.44
CA ASP A 126 -0.22 6.41 4.84
C ASP A 126 0.75 5.72 5.80
N TYR A 127 0.69 6.09 7.08
CA TYR A 127 1.47 5.41 8.11
C TYR A 127 1.08 3.93 8.22
N THR A 128 -0.22 3.60 8.18
CA THR A 128 -0.69 2.20 8.21
C THR A 128 -0.13 1.39 7.06
N ALA A 129 -0.17 1.91 5.82
CA ALA A 129 0.37 1.24 4.65
C ALA A 129 1.89 0.97 4.81
N LEU A 130 2.63 1.97 5.28
CA LEU A 130 4.06 1.85 5.56
C LEU A 130 4.36 0.88 6.71
N ALA A 131 3.54 0.89 7.77
CA ALA A 131 3.70 0.03 8.91
C ALA A 131 3.44 -1.43 8.55
N ILE A 132 2.39 -1.73 7.78
CA ILE A 132 2.12 -3.08 7.28
C ILE A 132 3.28 -3.57 6.40
N THR A 133 3.79 -2.72 5.50
CA THR A 133 4.77 -3.13 4.48
C THR A 133 6.20 -3.19 5.01
N TYR A 134 6.61 -2.26 5.88
CA TYR A 134 8.03 -2.04 6.22
C TYR A 134 8.37 -2.23 7.70
N SER A 135 7.42 -2.66 8.52
CA SER A 135 7.67 -3.03 9.91
C SER A 135 7.57 -4.54 10.10
N LYS A 136 7.75 -5.01 11.35
CA LYS A 136 7.53 -6.42 11.73
C LYS A 136 6.13 -6.95 11.36
N ALA A 137 5.17 -6.07 11.13
CA ALA A 137 3.83 -6.42 10.68
C ALA A 137 3.84 -7.15 9.33
N HIS A 138 4.82 -6.84 8.47
CA HIS A 138 5.04 -7.54 7.20
C HIS A 138 5.31 -9.02 7.44
N ASP A 139 6.31 -9.32 8.28
CA ASP A 139 6.69 -10.70 8.60
C ASP A 139 5.58 -11.46 9.34
N ASP A 140 4.81 -10.78 10.20
CA ASP A 140 3.67 -11.35 10.90
C ASP A 140 2.52 -11.67 9.92
N LEU A 141 2.21 -10.75 9.00
CA LEU A 141 1.19 -10.96 7.99
C LEU A 141 1.57 -12.08 7.01
N ALA A 142 2.83 -12.11 6.55
CA ALA A 142 3.34 -13.17 5.68
C ALA A 142 3.23 -14.55 6.35
N LYS A 143 3.51 -14.68 7.65
CA LYS A 143 3.36 -15.95 8.37
C LYS A 143 1.93 -16.44 8.50
N ARG A 144 0.96 -15.53 8.44
CA ARG A 144 -0.47 -15.85 8.51
C ARG A 144 -1.05 -16.22 7.15
N ALA A 145 -0.33 -15.89 6.08
CA ALA A 145 -0.69 -16.22 4.73
C ALA A 145 -0.77 -17.75 4.55
N GLN A 146 -1.84 -18.23 3.93
CA GLN A 146 -2.13 -19.67 3.79
C GLN A 146 -2.19 -20.09 2.34
N GLY A 147 -1.61 -21.24 2.01
CA GLY A 147 -1.68 -21.82 0.66
C GLY A 147 -0.34 -22.40 0.22
N LYS A 148 -0.37 -23.25 -0.82
CA LYS A 148 0.84 -23.89 -1.38
C LYS A 148 1.28 -23.30 -2.71
N SER A 149 0.35 -23.16 -3.66
CA SER A 149 0.65 -22.62 -5.00
C SER A 149 0.14 -21.19 -5.19
N VAL A 150 -0.97 -20.85 -4.52
CA VAL A 150 -1.47 -19.49 -4.37
C VAL A 150 -1.64 -19.27 -2.88
N VAL A 151 -1.10 -18.17 -2.38
CA VAL A 151 -1.17 -17.82 -0.97
C VAL A 151 -2.26 -16.77 -0.79
N HIS A 152 -3.03 -16.93 0.28
CA HIS A 152 -4.17 -16.08 0.62
C HIS A 152 -4.01 -15.48 2.00
N VAL A 153 -4.47 -14.23 2.13
CA VAL A 153 -4.60 -13.51 3.39
C VAL A 153 -6.05 -13.02 3.51
N HIS A 154 -6.68 -13.35 4.63
CA HIS A 154 -8.05 -12.95 4.91
C HIS A 154 -8.10 -11.74 5.85
N GLY A 155 -9.23 -11.05 5.89
CA GLY A 155 -9.42 -9.91 6.78
C GLY A 155 -9.19 -10.23 8.26
N ASN A 156 -9.55 -11.43 8.71
CA ASN A 156 -9.27 -11.88 10.09
C ASN A 156 -7.78 -12.05 10.36
N ASP A 157 -7.00 -12.49 9.37
CA ASP A 157 -5.55 -12.61 9.49
C ASP A 157 -4.92 -11.23 9.67
N ILE A 158 -5.38 -10.25 8.87
CA ILE A 158 -4.96 -8.84 8.97
C ILE A 158 -5.36 -8.25 10.32
N ALA A 159 -6.57 -8.53 10.82
CA ALA A 159 -7.06 -7.98 12.09
C ALA A 159 -6.16 -8.35 13.28
N GLU A 160 -5.55 -9.54 13.24
CA GLU A 160 -4.70 -10.06 14.31
C GLU A 160 -3.24 -9.58 14.23
N VAL A 161 -2.85 -8.89 13.16
CA VAL A 161 -1.49 -8.34 13.02
C VAL A 161 -1.30 -7.14 13.95
N GLU A 162 -0.18 -7.13 14.65
CA GLU A 162 0.23 -6.03 15.51
C GLU A 162 1.07 -4.99 14.75
N ILE A 163 0.68 -3.72 14.87
CA ILE A 163 1.48 -2.59 14.40
C ILE A 163 1.97 -1.77 15.58
N SER A 164 3.11 -1.12 15.38
CA SER A 164 3.51 -0.07 16.31
C SER A 164 2.65 1.17 16.11
N TYR A 165 2.21 1.77 17.22
CA TYR A 165 1.22 2.83 17.25
C TYR A 165 1.79 4.08 17.96
N PRO A 166 2.58 4.91 17.26
CA PRO A 166 3.06 6.17 17.79
C PRO A 166 1.98 7.25 17.75
N SER A 167 2.26 8.41 18.33
CA SER A 167 1.35 9.56 18.27
C SER A 167 1.01 9.94 16.82
N GLU A 168 -0.19 10.43 16.56
CA GLU A 168 -0.65 10.85 15.22
C GLU A 168 0.32 11.86 14.56
N SER A 169 0.92 12.74 15.36
CA SER A 169 1.90 13.71 14.88
C SER A 169 3.22 13.07 14.42
N GLU A 170 3.63 11.97 15.07
CA GLU A 170 4.81 11.19 14.69
C GLU A 170 4.51 10.35 13.44
N GLN A 171 3.33 9.72 13.39
CA GLN A 171 2.85 8.98 12.21
C GLN A 171 2.95 9.84 10.95
N LYS A 172 2.34 11.05 10.96
CA LYS A 172 2.36 11.98 9.83
C LYS A 172 3.78 12.38 9.41
N ARG A 173 4.70 12.58 10.36
CA ARG A 173 6.10 12.92 10.05
C ARG A 173 6.82 11.76 9.37
N ILE A 174 6.62 10.54 9.86
CA ILE A 174 7.17 9.33 9.24
C ILE A 174 6.65 9.21 7.81
N SER A 175 5.32 9.23 7.63
CA SER A 175 4.68 9.11 6.32
C SER A 175 5.17 10.17 5.34
N THR A 176 5.25 11.43 5.78
CA THR A 176 5.70 12.55 4.93
C THR A 176 7.12 12.35 4.42
N VAL A 177 8.04 11.91 5.28
CA VAL A 177 9.43 11.71 4.86
C VAL A 177 9.55 10.53 3.92
N VAL A 178 8.95 9.38 4.25
CA VAL A 178 9.07 8.17 3.43
C VAL A 178 8.43 8.38 2.05
N LEU A 179 7.21 8.91 1.99
CA LEU A 179 6.56 9.22 0.71
C LEU A 179 7.27 10.34 -0.06
N GLY A 180 7.93 11.27 0.63
CA GLY A 180 8.81 12.26 0.01
C GLY A 180 10.00 11.62 -0.69
N LEU A 181 10.59 10.57 -0.10
CA LEU A 181 11.67 9.79 -0.72
C LEU A 181 11.17 9.01 -1.94
N ASP A 182 10.00 8.37 -1.84
CA ASP A 182 9.41 7.65 -2.97
C ASP A 182 9.17 8.57 -4.18
N ASN A 183 8.63 9.78 -3.92
CA ASN A 183 8.44 10.79 -4.96
C ASN A 183 9.77 11.22 -5.62
N LEU A 184 10.82 11.41 -4.81
CA LEU A 184 12.15 11.75 -5.33
C LEU A 184 12.73 10.61 -6.17
N ILE A 185 12.59 9.36 -5.74
CA ILE A 185 13.03 8.18 -6.49
C ILE A 185 12.31 8.13 -7.83
N THR A 186 10.98 8.22 -7.83
CA THR A 186 10.16 8.23 -9.05
C THR A 186 10.58 9.34 -10.01
N LEU A 187 10.83 10.55 -9.51
CA LEU A 187 11.28 11.68 -10.32
C LEU A 187 12.64 11.40 -10.98
N HIS A 188 13.60 10.85 -10.23
CA HIS A 188 14.93 10.54 -10.75
C HIS A 188 14.91 9.37 -11.73
N GLN A 189 14.05 8.36 -11.50
CA GLN A 189 13.84 7.24 -12.43
C GLN A 189 13.36 7.74 -13.79
N ARG A 190 12.37 8.65 -13.81
CA ARG A 190 11.85 9.27 -15.04
C ARG A 190 12.93 10.05 -15.79
N LYS A 191 13.75 10.83 -15.06
CA LYS A 191 14.88 11.57 -15.64
C LYS A 191 15.92 10.63 -16.25
N LEU A 192 16.23 9.51 -15.58
CA LEU A 192 17.17 8.52 -16.09
C LEU A 192 16.68 7.92 -17.42
N GLU A 193 15.41 7.53 -17.50
CA GLU A 193 14.84 6.97 -18.73
C GLU A 193 14.83 7.98 -19.89
N LEU A 194 14.51 9.25 -19.61
CA LEU A 194 14.62 10.32 -20.60
C LEU A 194 16.05 10.46 -21.14
N LEU A 195 17.04 10.49 -20.25
CA LEU A 195 18.44 10.63 -20.64
C LEU A 195 18.95 9.42 -21.44
N LYS A 196 18.50 8.20 -21.12
CA LYS A 196 18.78 7.00 -21.92
C LYS A 196 18.19 7.11 -23.33
N SER A 197 16.94 7.59 -23.44
CA SER A 197 16.28 7.82 -24.73
C SER A 197 17.01 8.86 -25.58
N VAL A 198 17.38 10.00 -24.98
CA VAL A 198 18.18 11.05 -25.65
C VAL A 198 19.53 10.50 -26.10
N LYS A 199 20.26 9.80 -25.23
CA LYS A 199 21.54 9.17 -25.58
C LYS A 199 21.39 8.22 -26.78
N LYS A 200 20.35 7.38 -26.78
CA LYS A 200 20.07 6.45 -27.88
C LYS A 200 19.84 7.20 -29.19
N SER A 201 18.97 8.21 -29.17
CA SER A 201 18.66 9.02 -30.36
C SER A 201 19.88 9.76 -30.90
N LEU A 202 20.74 10.30 -30.02
CA LEU A 202 21.98 10.95 -30.43
C LEU A 202 22.96 9.95 -31.07
N LEU A 203 23.12 8.76 -30.49
CA LEU A 203 23.98 7.72 -31.07
C LEU A 203 23.46 7.25 -32.43
N GLU A 204 22.16 7.01 -32.57
CA GLU A 204 21.54 6.68 -33.85
C GLU A 204 21.79 7.78 -34.88
N GLY A 205 21.67 9.05 -34.50
CA GLY A 205 21.94 10.19 -35.39
C GLY A 205 23.43 10.43 -35.72
N MET A 206 24.37 9.87 -34.97
CA MET A 206 25.81 10.02 -35.21
C MET A 206 26.37 9.02 -36.23
N PHE A 207 25.69 7.90 -36.46
CA PHE A 207 26.12 6.82 -37.35
C PHE A 207 25.24 6.68 -38.60
N VAL A 208 24.51 7.75 -38.94
CA VAL A 208 23.78 7.94 -40.21
C VAL A 208 24.59 8.86 -41.12
#